data_AF-A0AAD7G316-F1
#
_entry.id   AF-A0AAD7G316-F1
#
_cell.length_a   1.000
_cell.length_b   1.000
_cell.length_c   1.000
_cell.angle_alpha   90.00
_cell.angle_beta   90.00
_cell.angle_gamma   90.00
#
_symmetry.space_group_name_H-M   'P 1'
#
loop_
_entity.id
_entity.type
_entity.pdbx_description
1 polymer ?
#
loop_
_entity_poly.entity_id
_entity_poly.type
_entity_poly.pdbx_seq_one_letter_code
_entity_poly.pdbx_strand_id
1 'polypeptide(L)'
;MESPFPQYLNTIYAPSDFEIQNIEAHLVSHLEEASRLEAPIQNLSAQRDEILRKIDSHQALISPARCLPRDIMEEIFLACLPTHRNAVMSAKEAPLVLARICSAWREIALSTPALWALLRLSLE
;
A
#
# COMPACT_ATOMS: atom_id res chain seq x y z
N MET A 1 14.26 -16.51 -31.67
CA MET A 1 14.29 -17.56 -32.72
C MET A 1 13.14 -17.31 -33.68
N GLU A 2 13.35 -17.45 -34.98
CA GLU A 2 12.27 -17.39 -35.97
C GLU A 2 11.42 -18.68 -35.90
N SER A 3 10.13 -18.56 -36.23
CA SER A 3 9.24 -19.72 -36.33
C SER A 3 9.80 -20.72 -37.36
N PRO A 4 9.68 -22.05 -37.13
CA PRO A 4 10.05 -23.05 -38.13
C PRO A 4 9.06 -23.11 -39.32
N PHE A 5 7.88 -22.49 -39.19
CA PHE A 5 6.84 -22.46 -40.22
C PHE A 5 6.36 -21.02 -40.52
N PRO A 6 7.26 -20.08 -40.86
CA PRO A 6 6.91 -18.67 -41.00
C PRO A 6 5.93 -18.43 -42.15
N GLN A 7 6.00 -19.24 -43.21
CA GLN A 7 5.14 -19.14 -44.39
C GLN A 7 3.67 -19.51 -44.15
N TYR A 8 3.36 -20.23 -43.07
CA TYR A 8 2.01 -20.69 -42.76
C TYR A 8 1.31 -19.86 -41.68
N LEU A 9 2.03 -18.92 -41.06
CA LEU A 9 1.45 -18.00 -40.07
C LEU A 9 0.40 -17.11 -40.73
N ASN A 10 -0.75 -16.94 -40.05
CA ASN A 10 -1.90 -16.16 -40.52
C ASN A 10 -2.56 -16.70 -41.81
N THR A 11 -2.44 -17.99 -42.09
CA THR A 11 -3.10 -18.66 -43.23
C THR A 11 -4.15 -19.67 -42.76
N ILE A 12 -4.98 -20.17 -43.69
CA ILE A 12 -5.93 -21.26 -43.44
C ILE A 12 -5.31 -22.67 -43.57
N TYR A 13 -3.97 -22.76 -43.63
CA TYR A 13 -3.26 -24.02 -43.79
C TYR A 13 -3.49 -24.95 -42.58
N ALA A 14 -3.78 -26.22 -42.86
CA ALA A 14 -3.93 -27.26 -41.83
C ALA A 14 -2.63 -28.09 -41.77
N PRO A 15 -1.87 -28.06 -40.65
CA PRO A 15 -0.64 -28.83 -40.52
C PRO A 15 -0.91 -30.32 -40.41
N SER A 16 0.04 -31.14 -40.85
CA SER A 16 0.08 -32.58 -40.60
C SER A 16 0.45 -32.90 -39.15
N ASP A 17 0.17 -34.13 -38.69
CA ASP A 17 0.49 -34.56 -37.31
C ASP A 17 1.98 -34.39 -36.95
N PHE A 18 2.88 -34.61 -37.91
CA PHE A 18 4.32 -34.40 -37.73
C PHE A 18 4.67 -32.91 -37.58
N GLU A 19 4.00 -32.02 -38.31
CA GLU A 19 4.20 -30.57 -38.17
C GLU A 19 3.62 -30.06 -36.86
N ILE A 20 2.45 -30.58 -36.44
CA ILE A 20 1.85 -30.29 -35.13
C ILE A 20 2.86 -30.62 -34.02
N GLN A 21 3.46 -31.82 -34.04
CA GLN A 21 4.42 -32.23 -33.03
C GLN A 21 5.66 -31.31 -32.98
N ASN A 22 6.17 -30.85 -34.13
CA ASN A 22 7.28 -29.92 -34.20
C ASN A 22 6.90 -28.51 -33.70
N ILE A 23 5.69 -28.05 -34.02
CA ILE A 23 5.16 -26.77 -33.54
C ILE A 23 5.01 -26.81 -32.01
N GLU A 24 4.44 -27.88 -31.46
CA GLU A 24 4.28 -28.06 -30.01
C GLU A 24 5.63 -28.05 -29.29
N ALA A 25 6.63 -28.80 -29.79
CA ALA A 25 7.98 -28.80 -29.22
C ALA A 25 8.61 -27.39 -29.24
N HIS A 26 8.43 -26.65 -30.33
CA HIS A 26 8.90 -25.28 -30.43
C HIS A 26 8.17 -24.36 -29.44
N LEU A 27 6.85 -24.46 -29.33
CA LEU A 27 6.06 -23.67 -28.37
C LEU A 27 6.49 -23.93 -26.92
N VAL A 28 6.73 -25.19 -26.54
CA VAL A 28 7.26 -25.54 -25.22
C VAL A 28 8.60 -24.86 -24.97
N SER A 29 9.53 -24.92 -25.92
CA SER A 29 10.83 -24.24 -25.79
C SER A 29 10.69 -22.71 -25.63
N HIS A 30 9.75 -22.08 -26.33
CA HIS A 30 9.50 -20.63 -26.20
C HIS A 30 8.87 -20.27 -24.84
N LEU A 31 7.97 -21.12 -24.32
CA LEU A 31 7.39 -20.93 -22.99
C LEU A 31 8.43 -21.06 -21.88
N GLU A 32 9.39 -21.98 -22.02
CA GLU A 32 10.52 -22.11 -21.11
C GLU A 32 11.43 -20.87 -21.14
N GLU A 33 11.70 -20.33 -22.33
CA GLU A 33 12.45 -19.08 -22.49
C GLU A 33 11.74 -17.89 -21.87
N ALA A 34 10.43 -17.73 -22.10
CA ALA A 34 9.63 -16.67 -21.47
C ALA A 34 9.68 -16.78 -19.95
N SER A 35 9.46 -17.98 -19.40
CA SER A 35 9.51 -18.24 -17.96
C SER A 35 10.89 -17.94 -17.36
N ARG A 36 11.96 -18.29 -18.08
CA ARG A 36 13.35 -18.00 -17.68
C ARG A 36 13.63 -16.51 -17.60
N LEU A 37 13.08 -15.71 -18.52
CA LEU A 37 13.23 -14.26 -18.53
C LEU A 37 12.37 -13.57 -17.46
N GLU A 38 11.21 -14.13 -17.12
CA GLU A 38 10.36 -13.62 -16.05
C GLU A 38 10.96 -13.81 -14.65
N ALA A 39 11.71 -14.90 -14.42
CA ALA A 39 12.26 -15.20 -13.09
C ALA A 39 13.18 -14.09 -12.53
N PRO A 40 14.16 -13.54 -13.27
CA PRO A 40 14.93 -12.37 -12.83
C PRO A 40 14.08 -11.13 -12.57
N ILE A 41 13.05 -10.88 -13.38
CA ILE A 41 12.15 -9.73 -13.22
C ILE A 41 11.40 -9.84 -11.90
N GLN A 42 10.83 -11.01 -11.60
CA GLN A 42 10.12 -11.25 -10.34
C GLN A 42 11.05 -11.07 -9.13
N ASN A 43 12.26 -11.61 -9.19
CA ASN A 43 13.25 -11.44 -8.13
C ASN A 43 13.63 -9.96 -7.91
N LEU A 44 13.91 -9.22 -8.98
CA LEU A 44 14.23 -7.80 -8.89
C LEU A 44 13.04 -6.96 -8.39
N SER A 45 11.81 -7.30 -8.79
CA SER A 45 10.60 -6.66 -8.25
C SER A 45 10.47 -6.88 -6.75
N ALA A 46 10.65 -8.12 -6.28
CA ALA A 46 10.61 -8.43 -4.85
C ALA A 46 11.69 -7.66 -4.06
N GLN A 47 12.90 -7.55 -4.62
CA GLN A 47 13.98 -6.76 -4.01
C GLN A 47 13.65 -5.27 -3.96
N ARG A 48 13.11 -4.71 -5.06
CA ARG A 48 12.64 -3.32 -5.11
C ARG A 48 11.59 -3.07 -4.04
N ASP A 49 10.60 -3.94 -3.92
CA ASP A 49 9.48 -3.76 -2.99
C ASP A 49 9.95 -3.82 -1.53
N GLU A 50 10.92 -4.69 -1.22
CA GLU A 50 11.56 -4.71 0.11
C GLU A 50 12.36 -3.43 0.40
N ILE A 51 13.07 -2.89 -0.59
CA ILE A 51 13.78 -1.61 -0.45
C ILE A 51 12.78 -0.47 -0.22
N LEU A 52 11.69 -0.41 -0.98
CA LEU A 52 10.64 0.60 -0.79
C LEU A 52 10.01 0.50 0.60
N ARG A 53 9.70 -0.71 1.08
CA ARG A 53 9.20 -0.93 2.44
C ARG A 53 10.16 -0.41 3.51
N LYS A 54 11.47 -0.60 3.31
CA LYS A 54 12.49 -0.02 4.20
C LYS A 54 12.48 1.50 4.13
N ILE A 55 12.42 2.09 2.95
CA ILE A 55 12.35 3.56 2.78
C ILE A 55 11.14 4.11 3.51
N ASP A 56 9.94 3.55 3.28
CA ASP A 56 8.70 3.99 3.91
C ASP A 56 8.78 3.92 5.44
N SER A 57 9.40 2.86 5.98
CA SER A 57 9.59 2.71 7.42
C SER A 57 10.49 3.80 8.02
N HIS A 58 11.56 4.18 7.30
CA HIS A 58 12.45 5.26 7.74
C HIS A 58 11.83 6.64 7.55
N GLN A 59 11.09 6.87 6.46
CA GLN A 59 10.33 8.10 6.25
C GLN A 59 9.28 8.28 7.35
N ALA A 60 8.61 7.20 7.75
CA ALA A 60 7.68 7.23 8.87
C ALA A 60 8.39 7.62 10.18
N LEU A 61 9.62 7.16 10.43
CA LEU A 61 10.43 7.52 11.61
C LEU A 61 10.74 9.01 11.70
N ILE A 62 11.04 9.65 10.56
CA ILE A 62 11.37 11.08 10.48
C ILE A 62 10.17 11.96 10.14
N SER A 63 8.96 11.39 10.11
CA SER A 63 7.76 12.16 9.81
C SER A 63 7.56 13.26 10.87
N PRO A 64 7.10 14.47 10.46
CA PRO A 64 6.89 15.58 11.40
C PRO A 64 6.02 15.17 12.60
N ALA A 65 4.96 14.41 12.36
CA ALA A 65 4.05 13.89 13.39
C ALA A 65 4.72 13.09 14.53
N ARG A 66 5.92 12.52 14.32
CA ARG A 66 6.70 11.83 15.35
C ARG A 66 7.80 12.69 15.96
N CYS A 67 8.21 13.75 15.26
CA CYS A 67 9.29 14.65 15.66
C CYS A 67 8.78 15.92 16.34
N LEU A 68 7.48 16.21 16.26
CA LEU A 68 6.89 17.37 16.91
C LEU A 68 7.02 17.28 18.43
N PRO A 69 7.45 18.36 19.10
CA PRO A 69 7.38 18.49 20.54
C PRO A 69 5.95 18.26 21.08
N ARG A 70 5.85 17.79 22.32
CA ARG A 70 4.57 17.45 22.96
C ARG A 70 3.61 18.65 23.00
N ASP A 71 4.08 19.82 23.40
CA ASP A 71 3.31 21.05 23.48
C ASP A 71 2.73 21.46 22.11
N ILE A 72 3.50 21.33 21.03
CA ILE A 72 3.01 21.60 19.68
C ILE A 72 1.94 20.58 19.26
N MET A 73 2.11 19.30 19.62
CA MET A 73 1.09 18.27 19.37
C MET A 73 -0.22 18.55 20.12
N GLU A 74 -0.14 19.00 21.37
CA GLU A 74 -1.31 19.38 22.18
C GLU A 74 -2.07 20.56 21.55
N GLU A 75 -1.35 21.59 21.10
CA GLU A 75 -1.94 22.74 20.41
C GLU A 75 -2.64 22.33 19.11
N ILE A 76 -2.00 21.46 18.31
CA ILE A 76 -2.62 20.90 17.09
C ILE A 76 -3.89 20.13 17.46
N PHE A 77 -3.88 19.33 18.53
CA PHE A 77 -5.05 18.56 18.95
C PHE A 77 -6.19 19.48 19.39
N LEU A 78 -5.89 20.57 20.10
CA LEU A 78 -6.88 21.56 20.50
C LEU A 78 -7.48 22.27 19.28
N ALA A 79 -6.66 22.61 18.28
CA ALA A 79 -7.10 23.19 17.02
C ALA A 79 -7.98 22.24 16.19
N CYS A 80 -7.95 20.93 16.47
CA CYS A 80 -8.81 19.94 15.81
C CYS A 80 -10.20 19.83 16.44
N LEU A 81 -10.47 20.50 17.58
CA LEU A 81 -11.80 20.51 18.19
C LEU A 81 -12.78 21.35 17.36
N PRO A 82 -14.08 21.03 17.38
CA PRO A 82 -15.07 21.85 16.68
C PRO A 82 -15.15 23.26 17.29
N THR A 83 -15.13 24.27 16.44
CA THR A 83 -15.15 25.69 16.86
C THR A 83 -16.54 26.22 17.20
N HIS A 84 -17.58 25.69 16.56
CA HIS A 84 -18.96 26.22 16.66
C HIS A 84 -19.86 25.42 17.60
N ARG A 85 -19.37 24.31 18.16
CA ARG A 85 -20.14 23.41 19.02
C ARG A 85 -19.22 22.60 19.91
N ASN A 86 -19.78 21.97 20.92
CA ASN A 86 -19.05 20.98 21.70
C ASN A 86 -18.74 19.74 20.84
N ALA A 87 -17.59 19.13 21.10
CA ALA A 87 -17.19 17.87 20.47
C ALA A 87 -18.18 16.76 20.86
N VAL A 88 -18.61 15.96 19.89
CA VAL A 88 -19.43 14.76 20.17
C VAL A 88 -18.49 13.63 20.56
N MET A 89 -18.87 12.86 21.57
CA MET A 89 -18.13 11.68 22.00
C MET A 89 -18.27 10.54 20.96
N SER A 90 -17.60 10.68 19.81
CA SER A 90 -17.65 9.77 18.67
C SER A 90 -16.25 9.34 18.25
N ALA A 91 -16.10 8.08 17.83
CA ALA A 91 -14.84 7.57 17.29
C ALA A 91 -14.37 8.29 16.01
N LYS A 92 -15.25 9.09 15.39
CA LYS A 92 -15.00 9.84 14.15
C LYS A 92 -14.68 11.32 14.38
N GLU A 93 -14.69 11.80 15.62
CA GLU A 93 -14.49 13.21 15.94
C GLU A 93 -13.41 13.40 17.02
N ALA A 94 -12.69 14.53 16.97
CA ALA A 94 -11.76 14.92 18.04
C ALA A 94 -12.52 15.19 19.35
N PRO A 95 -11.97 14.83 20.51
CA PRO A 95 -10.60 14.32 20.72
C PRO A 95 -10.46 12.80 20.51
N LEU A 96 -11.56 12.05 20.42
CA LEU A 96 -11.56 10.58 20.39
C LEU A 96 -10.85 9.98 19.17
N VAL A 97 -11.02 10.58 17.98
CA VAL A 97 -10.33 10.11 16.78
C VAL A 97 -8.80 10.23 16.90
N LEU A 98 -8.31 11.28 17.57
CA LEU A 98 -6.88 11.52 17.77
C LEU A 98 -6.27 10.46 18.70
N ALA A 99 -6.98 10.07 19.75
CA ALA A 99 -6.59 9.01 20.67
C ALA A 99 -6.59 7.59 20.04
N ARG A 100 -7.04 7.44 18.80
CA ARG A 100 -7.11 6.16 18.08
C ARG A 100 -6.00 5.96 17.05
N ILE A 101 -5.19 7.00 16.78
CA ILE A 101 -4.16 6.95 15.72
C ILE A 101 -2.98 6.05 16.12
N CYS A 102 -2.34 6.32 17.26
CA CYS A 102 -1.25 5.49 17.80
C CYS A 102 -1.17 5.61 19.33
N SER A 103 -0.29 4.83 19.97
CA SER A 103 -0.10 4.87 21.42
C SER A 103 0.40 6.22 21.93
N ALA A 104 1.36 6.85 21.24
CA ALA A 104 1.89 8.15 21.63
C ALA A 104 0.83 9.27 21.55
N TRP A 105 0.04 9.30 20.47
CA TRP A 105 -1.05 10.27 20.32
C TRP A 105 -2.15 10.05 21.36
N ARG A 106 -2.44 8.78 21.69
CA ARG A 106 -3.37 8.43 22.77
C ARG A 106 -2.89 8.96 24.12
N GLU A 107 -1.62 8.76 24.43
CA GLU A 107 -1.04 9.26 25.68
C GLU A 107 -1.17 10.78 25.77
N ILE A 108 -0.76 11.51 24.72
CA ILE A 108 -0.91 12.96 24.64
C ILE A 108 -2.37 13.35 24.84
N ALA A 109 -3.28 12.82 24.01
CA ALA A 109 -4.71 13.16 24.07
C ALA A 109 -5.31 12.92 25.45
N LEU A 110 -5.03 11.79 26.09
CA LEU A 110 -5.56 11.48 27.44
C LEU A 110 -4.90 12.34 28.54
N SER A 111 -3.64 12.75 28.35
CA SER A 111 -2.89 13.59 29.29
C SER A 111 -3.16 15.09 29.16
N THR A 112 -4.00 15.51 28.20
CA THR A 112 -4.33 16.93 27.95
C THR A 112 -5.78 17.21 28.34
N PRO A 113 -6.08 17.66 29.59
CA PRO A 113 -7.45 17.83 30.08
C PRO A 113 -8.30 18.81 29.26
N ALA A 114 -7.67 19.83 28.66
CA ALA A 114 -8.35 20.82 27.84
C ALA A 114 -9.10 20.21 26.64
N LEU A 115 -8.63 19.07 26.11
CA LEU A 115 -9.31 18.34 25.03
C LEU A 115 -10.66 17.76 25.45
N TRP A 116 -10.85 17.50 26.75
CA TRP A 116 -12.01 16.82 27.31
C TRP A 116 -12.92 17.76 28.10
N ALA A 117 -12.63 19.06 28.10
CA ALA A 117 -13.34 20.04 28.93
C ALA A 117 -14.84 20.13 28.60
N LEU A 118 -15.21 19.98 27.33
CA LEU A 118 -16.60 20.08 26.86
C LEU A 118 -16.90 18.99 25.82
N LEU A 119 -17.54 17.91 26.28
CA LEU A 119 -18.01 16.81 25.44
C LEU A 119 -19.52 16.67 25.50
N ARG A 120 -20.12 16.46 24.33
CA ARG A 120 -21.53 16.13 24.16
C ARG A 120 -21.66 14.64 23.95
N LEU A 121 -22.42 13.99 24.83
CA LEU A 121 -22.86 12.60 24.62
C LEU A 121 -24.03 12.61 23.64
N SER A 122 -23.94 11.82 22.57
CA SER A 122 -25.11 11.45 21.77
C SER A 122 -25.73 10.21 22.41
N LEU A 123 -26.94 10.35 22.95
CA LEU A 123 -27.77 9.21 23.30
C LEU A 123 -28.53 8.82 22.02
N GLU A 124 -28.24 7.62 21.51
CA GLU A 124 -29.06 6.96 20.48
C GLU A 124 -30.27 6.28 21.13
#